data_AF-A0A1Q7XJF0-F1
#
_entry.id   AF-A0A1Q7XJF0-F1
#
_cell.length_a   1.000
_cell.length_b   1.000
_cell.length_c   1.000
_cell.angle_alpha   90.00
_cell.angle_beta   90.00
_cell.angle_gamma   90.00
#
_symmetry.space_group_name_H-M   'P 1'
#
loop_
_entity.id
_entity.type
_entity.pdbx_description
1 polymer ?
#
loop_
_entity_poly.entity_id
_entity_poly.type
_entity_poly.pdbx_seq_one_letter_code
_entity_poly.pdbx_strand_id
1 'polypeptide(L)'
;MGMTDGELLRLVELPLAAGVILAGVRVATVVSVGIATIAAAIGAGGLGVYIFRGVATVDDTLILAGALPAALLALLADALLGLAERRLVWRPR
;
A
#
# COMPACT_ATOMS: atom_id res chain seq x y z
N MET A 1 -12.44 3.97 39.47
CA MET A 1 -12.97 3.10 38.40
C MET A 1 -11.86 2.99 37.37
N GLY A 2 -11.02 1.97 37.52
CA GLY A 2 -9.66 1.96 36.99
C GLY A 2 -9.48 0.94 35.88
N MET A 3 -9.24 1.44 34.67
CA MET A 3 -8.44 0.71 33.69
C MET A 3 -7.00 1.19 33.83
N THR A 4 -6.05 0.27 33.74
CA THR A 4 -4.65 0.64 33.52
C THR A 4 -4.47 1.17 32.09
N ASP A 5 -3.45 1.97 31.84
CA ASP A 5 -3.19 2.56 30.50
C ASP A 5 -3.11 1.50 29.40
N GLY A 6 -2.56 0.32 29.71
CA GLY A 6 -2.48 -0.80 28.76
C GLY A 6 -3.85 -1.45 28.47
N GLU A 7 -4.76 -1.48 29.45
CA GLU A 7 -6.13 -1.95 29.25
C GLU A 7 -6.95 -0.93 28.45
N LEU A 8 -6.79 0.36 28.75
CA LEU A 8 -7.43 1.45 28.01
C LEU A 8 -7.02 1.41 26.52
N LEU A 9 -5.72 1.33 26.25
CA LEU A 9 -5.18 1.26 24.89
C LEU A 9 -5.76 0.06 24.12
N ARG A 10 -5.78 -1.13 24.73
CA ARG A 10 -6.17 -2.36 24.03
C ARG A 10 -7.68 -2.54 23.87
N LEU A 11 -8.47 -2.11 24.86
CA LEU A 11 -9.91 -2.35 24.88
C LEU A 11 -10.72 -1.18 24.32
N VAL A 12 -10.15 0.03 24.30
CA VAL A 12 -10.87 1.25 23.90
C VAL A 12 -10.18 1.93 22.71
N GLU A 13 -8.93 2.36 22.86
CA GLU A 13 -8.27 3.21 21.85
C GLU A 13 -7.95 2.44 20.56
N LEU A 14 -7.35 1.24 20.64
CA LEU A 14 -7.03 0.41 19.47
C LEU A 14 -8.28 0.04 18.64
N PRO A 15 -9.38 -0.48 19.22
CA PRO A 15 -10.57 -0.78 18.43
C PRO A 15 -11.23 0.47 17.83
N LEU A 16 -11.20 1.62 18.54
CA LEU A 16 -11.70 2.88 18.00
C LEU A 16 -10.82 3.43 16.86
N ALA A 17 -9.50 3.30 16.97
CA ALA A 17 -8.54 3.79 15.98
C ALA A 17 -8.27 2.82 14.82
N ALA A 18 -8.72 1.57 14.91
CA ALA A 18 -8.41 0.51 13.95
C ALA A 18 -8.73 0.90 12.49
N GLY A 19 -9.87 1.55 12.24
CA GLY A 19 -10.22 2.03 10.90
C GLY A 19 -9.22 3.05 10.34
N VAL A 20 -8.78 3.99 11.18
CA VAL A 20 -7.81 5.02 10.79
C VAL A 20 -6.42 4.40 10.54
N ILE A 21 -6.01 3.46 11.39
CA ILE A 21 -4.74 2.73 11.22
C ILE A 21 -4.75 1.96 9.90
N LEU A 22 -5.84 1.24 9.58
CA LEU A 22 -5.98 0.50 8.32
C LEU A 22 -5.96 1.41 7.09
N ALA A 23 -6.63 2.57 7.16
CA ALA A 23 -6.54 3.58 6.11
C ALA A 23 -5.09 4.06 5.91
N GLY A 24 -4.33 4.26 7.00
CA GLY A 24 -2.91 4.58 6.93
C GLY A 24 -2.08 3.47 6.28
N VAL A 25 -2.32 2.20 6.63
CA VAL A 25 -1.63 1.04 6.04
C VAL A 25 -1.89 0.94 4.53
N ARG A 26 -3.11 1.23 4.08
CA ARG A 26 -3.47 1.26 2.65
C ARG A 26 -2.65 2.28 1.88
N VAL A 27 -2.59 3.52 2.39
CA VAL A 27 -1.76 4.59 1.79
C VAL A 27 -0.28 4.19 1.78
N ALA A 28 0.24 3.69 2.91
CA ALA A 28 1.63 3.25 3.02
C ALA A 28 1.97 2.13 2.03
N THR A 29 1.03 1.22 1.78
CA THR A 29 1.21 0.13 0.81
C THR A 29 1.33 0.66 -0.62
N VAL A 30 0.43 1.55 -1.04
CA VAL A 30 0.48 2.16 -2.38
C VAL A 30 1.78 2.95 -2.57
N VAL A 31 2.19 3.74 -1.58
CA VAL A 31 3.46 4.49 -1.60
C VAL A 31 4.65 3.55 -1.69
N SER A 32 4.64 2.44 -0.94
CA SER A 32 5.74 1.45 -0.96
C SER A 32 5.88 0.79 -2.33
N VAL A 33 4.78 0.49 -3.02
CA VAL A 33 4.83 -0.02 -4.41
C VAL A 33 5.44 1.02 -5.35
N GLY A 34 5.11 2.30 -5.18
CA GLY A 34 5.74 3.39 -5.92
C GLY A 34 7.26 3.45 -5.68
N ILE A 35 7.69 3.41 -4.42
CA ILE A 35 9.12 3.42 -4.06
C ILE A 35 9.84 2.19 -4.62
N ALA A 36 9.22 1.00 -4.53
CA ALA A 36 9.77 -0.24 -5.10
C ALA A 36 9.94 -0.15 -6.63
N THR A 37 9.05 0.59 -7.31
CA THR A 37 9.17 0.84 -8.75
C THR A 37 10.39 1.72 -9.05
N ILE A 38 10.63 2.76 -8.22
CA ILE A 38 11.80 3.64 -8.35
C ILE A 38 13.10 2.88 -8.02
N ALA A 39 13.07 1.89 -7.11
CA ALA A 39 14.24 1.09 -6.74
C ALA A 39 14.88 0.34 -7.92
N ALA A 40 14.16 0.16 -9.03
CA ALA A 40 14.75 -0.36 -10.27
C ALA A 40 15.93 0.51 -10.78
N ALA A 41 15.97 1.81 -10.47
CA ALA A 41 17.06 2.72 -10.83
C ALA A 41 18.42 2.31 -10.24
N ILE A 42 18.41 1.71 -9.04
CA ILE A 42 19.62 1.25 -8.35
C ILE A 42 19.91 -0.24 -8.61
N GLY A 43 19.28 -0.84 -9.61
CA GLY A 43 19.50 -2.23 -9.98
C GLY A 43 18.71 -3.26 -9.17
N ALA A 44 17.71 -2.84 -8.38
CA ALA A 44 16.85 -3.78 -7.64
C ALA A 44 15.98 -4.67 -8.56
N GLY A 45 15.87 -4.33 -9.85
CA GLY A 45 15.09 -5.07 -10.84
C GLY A 45 13.59 -4.77 -10.79
N GLY A 46 12.78 -5.69 -11.31
CA GLY A 46 11.30 -5.58 -11.31
C GLY A 46 10.72 -4.77 -12.46
N LEU A 47 9.44 -4.36 -12.31
CA LEU A 47 8.67 -3.67 -13.36
C LEU A 47 9.21 -2.27 -13.68
N GLY A 48 9.84 -1.60 -12.71
CA GLY A 48 10.46 -0.29 -12.90
C GLY A 48 11.59 -0.29 -13.95
N VAL A 49 12.19 -1.44 -14.25
CA VAL A 49 13.23 -1.56 -15.28
C VAL A 49 12.70 -1.16 -16.66
N TYR A 50 11.45 -1.52 -16.98
CA TYR A 50 10.82 -1.13 -18.24
C TYR A 50 10.56 0.38 -18.30
N ILE A 51 10.18 0.98 -17.17
CA ILE A 51 9.98 2.43 -17.07
C ILE A 51 11.30 3.16 -17.34
N PHE A 52 12.37 2.81 -16.61
CA PHE A 52 13.67 3.47 -16.78
C PHE A 52 14.28 3.25 -18.17
N ARG A 53 14.13 2.05 -18.74
CA ARG A 53 14.56 1.78 -20.12
C ARG A 53 13.76 2.61 -21.13
N GLY A 54 12.44 2.71 -20.96
CA GLY A 54 11.58 3.48 -21.85
C GLY A 54 11.88 4.97 -21.79
N VAL A 55 12.17 5.50 -20.60
CA VAL A 55 12.65 6.87 -20.43
C VAL A 55 13.99 7.08 -21.13
N ALA A 56 14.92 6.13 -21.03
CA ALA A 56 16.23 6.23 -21.66
C ALA A 56 16.17 6.15 -23.21
N THR A 57 15.19 5.42 -23.76
CA THR A 57 14.99 5.28 -25.21
C THR A 57 13.92 6.21 -25.77
N VAL A 58 13.28 7.03 -24.94
CA VAL A 58 12.13 7.89 -25.30
C VAL A 58 11.03 7.08 -25.99
N ASP A 59 10.75 5.88 -25.46
CA ASP A 59 9.72 4.98 -25.97
C ASP A 59 8.57 4.87 -24.95
N ASP A 60 7.50 5.60 -25.23
CA ASP A 60 6.29 5.62 -24.40
C ASP A 60 5.64 4.24 -24.26
N THR A 61 5.78 3.37 -25.28
CA THR A 61 5.25 2.01 -25.24
C THR A 61 5.94 1.21 -24.14
N LEU A 62 7.27 1.37 -24.03
CA LEU A 62 8.07 0.66 -23.02
C LEU A 62 7.82 1.24 -21.62
N ILE A 63 7.63 2.56 -21.51
CA ILE A 63 7.24 3.22 -20.25
C ILE A 63 5.90 2.66 -19.77
N LEU A 64 4.89 2.63 -20.64
CA LEU A 64 3.56 2.12 -20.31
C LEU A 64 3.58 0.62 -19.99
N ALA A 65 4.42 -0.16 -20.67
CA ALA A 65 4.59 -1.59 -20.41
C ALA A 65 5.09 -1.87 -18.98
N GLY A 66 5.84 -0.95 -18.36
CA GLY A 66 6.22 -1.04 -16.95
C GLY A 66 5.23 -0.37 -15.99
N ALA A 67 4.72 0.81 -16.36
CA ALA A 67 3.87 1.64 -15.51
C ALA A 67 2.47 1.03 -15.29
N LEU A 68 1.83 0.51 -16.34
CA LEU A 68 0.50 -0.10 -16.24
C LEU A 68 0.46 -1.30 -15.29
N PRO A 69 1.33 -2.32 -15.42
CA PRO A 69 1.31 -3.45 -14.49
C PRO A 69 1.71 -3.04 -13.08
N ALA A 70 2.60 -2.06 -12.90
CA ALA A 70 2.97 -1.55 -11.58
C ALA A 70 1.79 -0.83 -10.89
N ALA A 71 1.07 0.02 -11.63
CA ALA A 71 -0.13 0.68 -11.14
C ALA A 71 -1.24 -0.32 -10.82
N LEU A 72 -1.43 -1.33 -11.67
CA LEU A 72 -2.39 -2.42 -11.42
C LEU A 72 -2.03 -3.19 -10.14
N LEU A 73 -0.75 -3.48 -9.92
CA LEU A 73 -0.27 -4.13 -8.69
C LEU A 73 -0.57 -3.29 -7.45
N ALA A 74 -0.33 -1.98 -7.51
CA ALA A 74 -0.64 -1.06 -6.41
C ALA A 74 -2.14 -1.03 -6.09
N LEU A 75 -2.98 -0.96 -7.12
CA LEU A 75 -4.44 -0.96 -6.98
C LEU A 75 -4.96 -2.31 -6.45
N LEU A 76 -4.41 -3.43 -6.92
CA LEU A 76 -4.75 -4.76 -6.42
C LEU A 76 -4.37 -4.91 -4.94
N ALA A 77 -3.18 -4.45 -4.55
CA ALA A 77 -2.74 -4.48 -3.17
C ALA A 77 -3.65 -3.62 -2.27
N ASP A 78 -4.00 -2.40 -2.69
CA ASP A 78 -4.95 -1.54 -1.97
C ASP A 78 -6.34 -2.18 -1.87
N ALA A 79 -6.84 -2.76 -2.95
CA ALA A 79 -8.15 -3.42 -2.97
C ALA A 79 -8.20 -4.65 -2.04
N LEU A 80 -7.14 -5.46 -2.01
CA LEU A 80 -7.02 -6.60 -1.09
C LEU A 80 -7.02 -6.14 0.37
N LEU A 81 -6.29 -5.06 0.68
CA LEU A 81 -6.30 -4.46 2.01
C LEU A 81 -7.65 -3.85 2.37
N GLY A 82 -8.32 -3.18 1.42
CA GLY A 82 -9.67 -2.64 1.60
C GLY A 82 -10.72 -3.74 1.82
N LEU A 83 -10.56 -4.91 1.19
CA LEU A 83 -11.41 -6.07 1.46
C LEU A 83 -11.15 -6.64 2.86
N ALA A 84 -9.89 -6.72 3.28
CA ALA A 84 -9.52 -7.13 4.63
C ALA A 84 -10.04 -6.15 5.69
N GLU A 85 -9.93 -4.84 5.43
CA GLU A 85 -10.49 -3.76 6.25
C GLU A 85 -11.99 -3.94 6.41
N ARG A 86 -12.73 -4.14 5.31
CA ARG A 86 -14.18 -4.38 5.37
C ARG A 86 -14.52 -5.56 6.26
N ARG A 87 -13.77 -6.67 6.21
CA ARG A 87 -14.05 -7.84 7.07
C ARG A 87 -13.69 -7.61 8.54
N LEU A 88 -12.63 -6.86 8.82
CA LEU A 88 -12.16 -6.62 10.18
C LEU A 88 -13.00 -5.54 10.89
N VAL A 89 -13.43 -4.52 10.15
CA VAL A 89 -14.25 -3.40 10.66
C VAL A 89 -15.75 -3.77 10.71
N TRP A 90 -16.22 -4.81 10.00
CA TRP A 90 -17.60 -5.36 10.10
C TRP A 90 -17.90 -6.15 11.40
N ARG A 91 -17.28 -5.79 12.51
CA ARG A 91 -17.70 -6.24 13.85
C ARG A 91 -17.82 -5.09 14.86
N PRO A 92 -18.60 -4.02 14.59
CA PRO A 92 -19.16 -3.26 15.69
C PRO A 92 -20.32 -4.10 16.25
N ARG A 93 -20.14 -4.61 17.48
CA ARG A 93 -21.28 -4.85 18.36
C ARG A 93 -21.75 -3.52 18.90
#